data_AF-A0A484NU28-F1
#
_entry.id   AF-A0A484NU28-F1
#
_cell.length_a   1.000
_cell.length_b   1.000
_cell.length_c   1.000
_cell.angle_alpha   90.00
_cell.angle_beta   90.00
_cell.angle_gamma   90.00
#
_symmetry.space_group_name_H-M   'P 1'
#
loop_
_entity.id
_entity.type
_entity.pdbx_description
1 polymer ?
#
loop_
_entity_poly.entity_id
_entity_poly.type
_entity_poly.pdbx_seq_one_letter_code
_entity_poly.pdbx_strand_id
1 'polypeptide(L)'
;MNMKHWLARLGSIALTLALTWVLARTWFQSALSERLWTWINGQFDAGAKPGLASDIETVLVLVVSLALSVSAVLLLRRCCLRRVR
;
A
#
# COMPACT_ATOMS: atom_id res chain seq x y z
N MET A 1 25.27 -13.47 -14.75
CA MET A 1 24.61 -12.30 -14.13
C MET A 1 25.21 -12.08 -12.75
N ASN A 2 25.85 -10.93 -12.51
CA ASN A 2 26.80 -10.74 -11.40
C ASN A 2 26.11 -10.70 -10.02
N MET A 3 26.60 -11.43 -9.02
CA MET A 3 25.99 -11.61 -7.68
C MET A 3 25.72 -10.26 -6.96
N LYS A 4 26.58 -9.27 -7.20
CA LYS A 4 26.42 -7.88 -6.73
C LYS A 4 25.13 -7.20 -7.22
N HIS A 5 24.66 -7.54 -8.43
CA HIS A 5 23.43 -6.96 -9.00
C HIS A 5 22.16 -7.55 -8.36
N TRP A 6 22.20 -8.83 -7.96
CA TRP A 6 21.10 -9.46 -7.25
C TRP A 6 20.93 -8.89 -5.85
N LEU A 7 22.03 -8.67 -5.13
CA LEU A 7 22.02 -8.02 -3.82
C LEU A 7 21.48 -6.58 -3.88
N ALA A 8 21.92 -5.79 -4.87
CA ALA A 8 21.41 -4.44 -5.07
C ALA A 8 19.90 -4.42 -5.37
N ARG A 9 19.39 -5.43 -6.09
CA ARG A 9 17.95 -5.58 -6.37
C ARG A 9 17.16 -5.94 -5.12
N LEU A 10 17.61 -6.93 -4.36
CA LEU A 10 16.97 -7.32 -3.10
C LEU A 10 16.96 -6.15 -2.11
N GLY A 11 18.04 -5.38 -2.04
CA GLY A 11 18.11 -4.14 -1.26
C GLY A 11 17.08 -3.10 -1.70
N SER A 12 16.90 -2.89 -3.01
CA SER A 12 15.89 -1.94 -3.51
C SER A 12 14.46 -2.41 -3.24
N ILE A 13 14.18 -3.72 -3.31
CA ILE A 13 12.86 -4.28 -2.98
C ILE A 13 12.58 -4.11 -1.48
N ALA A 14 13.54 -4.50 -0.65
CA ALA A 14 13.43 -4.36 0.80
C ALA A 14 13.24 -2.90 1.21
N LEU A 15 13.97 -1.96 0.60
CA LEU A 15 13.82 -0.53 0.84
C LEU A 15 12.44 -0.03 0.43
N THR A 16 11.91 -0.48 -0.71
CA THR A 16 10.58 -0.08 -1.18
C THR A 16 9.51 -0.57 -0.22
N LEU A 17 9.57 -1.85 0.18
CA LEU A 17 8.64 -2.43 1.16
C LEU A 17 8.75 -1.73 2.52
N ALA A 18 9.96 -1.43 2.98
CA ALA A 18 10.19 -0.71 4.24
C ALA A 18 9.59 0.70 4.18
N LEU A 19 9.80 1.46 3.10
CA LEU A 19 9.22 2.78 2.91
C LEU A 19 7.69 2.73 2.85
N THR A 20 7.12 1.77 2.12
CA THR A 20 5.67 1.58 2.06
C THR A 20 5.10 1.24 3.45
N TRP A 21 5.77 0.38 4.21
CA TRP A 21 5.38 0.04 5.56
C TRP A 21 5.45 1.24 6.51
N VAL A 22 6.53 2.03 6.46
CA VAL A 22 6.67 3.25 7.26
C VAL A 22 5.56 4.23 6.93
N LEU A 23 5.29 4.48 5.64
CA LEU A 23 4.22 5.38 5.21
C LEU A 23 2.85 4.91 5.70
N ALA A 24 2.54 3.63 5.55
CA ALA A 24 1.31 3.04 6.07
C ALA A 24 1.22 3.20 7.60
N ARG A 25 2.31 2.92 8.32
CA ARG A 25 2.37 3.06 9.78
C ARG A 25 2.12 4.50 10.21
N THR A 26 2.78 5.46 9.55
CA THR A 26 2.61 6.90 9.83
C THR A 26 1.20 7.37 9.50
N TRP A 27 0.59 6.85 8.44
CA TRP A 27 -0.79 7.14 8.10
C TRP A 27 -1.73 6.66 9.19
N PHE A 28 -1.64 5.39 9.61
CA PHE A 28 -2.48 4.81 10.66
C PHE A 28 -2.32 5.50 12.02
N GLN A 29 -1.15 6.09 12.30
CA GLN A 29 -0.89 6.85 13.53
C GLN A 29 -1.25 8.34 13.40
N SER A 30 -1.67 8.80 12.23
CA SER A 30 -2.00 10.21 12.01
C SER A 30 -3.39 10.56 12.55
N ALA A 31 -3.53 11.78 13.06
CA ALA A 31 -4.82 12.33 13.47
C ALA A 31 -5.85 12.37 12.32
N LEU A 32 -5.39 12.41 11.07
CA LEU A 32 -6.25 12.30 9.89
C LEU A 32 -6.88 10.92 9.77
N SER A 33 -6.09 9.84 9.93
CA SER A 33 -6.61 8.48 9.94
C SER A 33 -7.59 8.27 11.10
N GLU A 34 -7.26 8.78 12.28
CA GLU A 34 -8.14 8.69 13.44
C GLU A 34 -9.47 9.41 13.19
N ARG A 35 -9.45 10.66 12.70
CA ARG A 35 -10.65 11.42 12.32
C ARG A 35 -11.48 10.72 11.26
N LEU A 36 -10.84 10.11 10.26
CA LEU A 36 -11.53 9.36 9.22
C LEU A 36 -12.22 8.14 9.82
N TRP A 37 -11.54 7.43 10.71
CA TRP A 37 -12.10 6.30 11.46
C TRP A 37 -13.25 6.71 12.37
N THR A 38 -13.13 7.83 13.10
CA THR A 38 -14.20 8.35 13.95
C THR A 38 -15.40 8.80 13.13
N TRP A 39 -15.15 9.42 11.97
CA TRP A 39 -16.22 9.82 11.06
C TRP A 39 -16.96 8.60 10.49
N ILE A 40 -16.24 7.55 10.07
CA ILE A 40 -16.82 6.29 9.60
C ILE A 40 -17.70 5.67 10.70
N ASN A 41 -17.18 5.54 11.92
CA ASN A 41 -17.95 5.01 13.05
C ASN A 41 -19.15 5.88 13.41
N GLY A 42 -19.00 7.20 13.35
CA GLY A 42 -20.11 8.13 13.56
C GLY A 42 -21.22 7.98 12.51
N GLN A 43 -20.90 7.57 11.27
CA GLN A 43 -21.92 7.23 10.27
C GLN A 43 -22.66 5.93 10.64
N PHE A 44 -21.95 4.90 11.14
CA PHE A 44 -22.58 3.66 11.60
C PHE A 44 -23.53 3.89 12.77
N ASP A 45 -23.08 4.62 13.80
CA ASP A 45 -23.87 4.91 15.01
C ASP A 45 -25.09 5.77 14.69
N ALA A 46 -25.01 6.63 13.66
CA ALA A 46 -26.13 7.43 13.17
C ALA A 46 -27.15 6.64 12.34
N GLY A 47 -26.98 5.31 12.18
CA GLY A 47 -27.88 4.48 11.37
C GLY A 47 -27.68 4.66 9.86
N ALA A 48 -26.57 5.26 9.42
CA ALA A 48 -26.21 5.26 8.00
C ALA A 48 -25.95 3.81 7.55
N LYS A 49 -26.43 3.47 6.35
CA LYS A 49 -26.48 2.09 5.85
C LYS A 49 -25.17 1.33 6.09
N PRO A 50 -25.18 0.12 6.68
CA PRO A 50 -23.98 -0.66 6.99
C PRO A 50 -23.10 -0.97 5.77
N GLY A 51 -23.63 -0.83 4.54
CA GLY A 51 -22.85 -0.94 3.30
C GLY A 51 -21.79 0.16 3.14
N LEU A 52 -22.02 1.39 3.60
CA LEU A 52 -21.14 2.53 3.33
C LEU A 52 -19.73 2.35 3.88
N ALA A 53 -19.60 1.77 5.06
CA ALA A 53 -18.32 1.61 5.71
C ALA A 53 -17.61 0.31 5.32
N SER A 54 -18.36 -0.75 5.01
CA SER A 54 -17.82 -1.91 4.29
C SER A 54 -17.26 -1.49 2.93
N ASP A 55 -17.94 -0.58 2.22
CA ASP A 55 -17.48 -0.04 0.94
C ASP A 55 -16.21 0.80 1.12
N ILE A 56 -16.13 1.62 2.17
CA ILE A 56 -14.94 2.43 2.47
C ILE A 56 -13.74 1.56 2.86
N GLU A 57 -13.91 0.55 3.72
CA GLU A 57 -12.85 -0.42 4.04
C GLU A 57 -12.40 -1.15 2.77
N THR A 58 -13.34 -1.56 1.92
CA THR A 58 -13.04 -2.25 0.66
C THR A 58 -12.26 -1.34 -0.30
N VAL A 59 -12.64 -0.06 -0.41
CA VAL A 59 -11.91 0.94 -1.21
C VAL A 59 -10.50 1.14 -0.65
N LEU A 60 -10.34 1.20 0.67
CA LEU A 60 -9.03 1.38 1.30
C LEU A 60 -8.12 0.16 1.04
N VAL A 61 -8.66 -1.05 1.20
CA VAL A 61 -7.97 -2.30 0.87
C VAL A 61 -7.62 -2.37 -0.62
N LEU A 62 -8.53 -1.94 -1.51
CA LEU A 62 -8.28 -1.87 -2.95
C LEU A 62 -7.17 -0.89 -3.29
N VAL A 63 -7.14 0.30 -2.69
CA VAL A 63 -6.10 1.31 -2.92
C VAL A 63 -4.74 0.80 -2.44
N VAL A 64 -4.68 0.18 -1.26
CA VAL A 64 -3.45 -0.42 -0.73
C VAL A 64 -2.99 -1.60 -1.60
N SER A 65 -3.91 -2.47 -2.01
CA SER A 65 -3.62 -3.61 -2.90
C SER A 65 -3.17 -3.16 -4.27
N LEU A 66 -3.74 -2.09 -4.81
CA LEU A 66 -3.35 -1.47 -6.07
C LEU A 66 -1.95 -0.86 -5.95
N ALA A 67 -1.65 -0.13 -4.87
CA ALA A 67 -0.32 0.44 -4.64
C ALA A 67 0.75 -0.66 -4.53
N LEU A 68 0.45 -1.76 -3.84
CA LEU A 68 1.33 -2.94 -3.77
C LEU A 68 1.49 -3.61 -5.13
N SER A 69 0.41 -3.78 -5.88
CA SER A 69 0.42 -4.41 -7.22
C SER A 69 1.20 -3.56 -8.23
N VAL A 70 1.01 -2.24 -8.23
CA VAL A 70 1.77 -1.30 -9.07
C VAL A 70 3.25 -1.34 -8.70
N SER A 71 3.58 -1.38 -7.41
CA SER A 71 4.96 -1.51 -6.95
C SER A 71 5.59 -2.83 -7.42
N ALA A 72 4.85 -3.94 -7.32
CA ALA A 72 5.27 -5.25 -7.79
C ALA A 72 5.46 -5.29 -9.32
N VAL A 73 4.55 -4.68 -10.09
CA VAL A 73 4.64 -4.58 -11.55
C VAL A 73 5.82 -3.73 -11.97
N LEU A 74 6.06 -2.57 -11.33
CA LEU A 74 7.21 -1.72 -11.63
C LEU A 74 8.54 -2.44 -11.32
N LEU A 75 8.58 -3.24 -10.25
CA LEU A 75 9.70 -4.12 -9.92
C LEU A 75 9.91 -5.19 -11.00
N LEU A 76 8.85 -5.89 -11.41
CA LEU A 76 8.88 -6.90 -12.48
C LEU A 76 9.30 -6.31 -13.83
N ARG A 77 8.78 -5.13 -14.20
CA ARG A 77 9.09 -4.46 -15.46
C ARG A 77 10.56 -4.03 -15.52
N ARG A 78 11.13 -3.55 -14.42
CA ARG A 78 12.58 -3.28 -14.29
C ARG A 78 13.42 -4.57 -14.36
N CYS A 79 12.87 -5.71 -13.96
CA CYS A 79 13.51 -7.02 -14.11
C CYS A 79 13.48 -7.52 -15.56
N CYS A 80 12.35 -7.40 -16.26
CA CYS A 80 12.19 -7.87 -17.64
C CYS A 80 12.93 -7.00 -18.66
N LEU A 81 12.86 -5.66 -18.54
CA LEU A 81 13.53 -4.75 -19.49
C LEU A 81 15.07 -4.82 -19.44
N ARG A 82 15.66 -5.26 -18.31
CA ARG A 82 17.11 -5.50 -18.20
C ARG A 82 17.56 -6.89 -18.62
N ARG A 83 16.64 -7.80 -18.97
CA ARG A 83 16.97 -9.15 -19.45
C ARG A 83 17.09 -9.20 -20.97
N VAL A 84 16.61 -8.16 -21.66
CA VAL A 84 16.57 -8.05 -23.13
C VAL A 84 17.69 -7.15 -23.69
N ARG A 85 18.35 -6.35 -22.83
CA ARG A 85 19.64 -5.71 -23.11
C ARG A 85 20.76 -6.50 -22.46
#